data_AF-A0A3M2BFN4-F1
#
_entry.id   AF-A0A3M2BFN4-F1
#
_cell.length_a   1.000
_cell.length_b   1.000
_cell.length_c   1.000
_cell.angle_alpha   90.00
_cell.angle_beta   90.00
_cell.angle_gamma   90.00
#
_symmetry.space_group_name_H-M   'P 1'
#
loop_
_entity.id
_entity.type
_entity.pdbx_description
1 polymer ?
#
loop_
_entity_poly.entity_id
_entity_poly.type
_entity_poly.pdbx_seq_one_letter_code
_entity_poly.pdbx_strand_id
1 'polypeptide(L)'
;MRRRLPALGALAALAALALTAALSPLAAQRAPRCSTEGEVARLPHRLEETSGAAVSIADPRLVWTHNDSGHPAELFALTLDGRVEGHVELDAPALDWEDIAVARCTAGACIYVADTGDNIEVRTSVSILRLPEPDPHEHTTAHAQVFPVRLPDGPRDVEALFVLPGERVYLVSKGRSHPATVYRYPGQLRPDTVTLIEVQNLSQGPLAPPRMVTGADASLDGSRVLV
;
A
#
# COMPACT_ATOMS: atom_id res chain seq x y z
N MET A 1 25.98 -0.16 -91.95
CA MET A 1 27.18 -0.03 -91.08
C MET A 1 26.70 0.35 -89.68
N ARG A 2 27.01 -0.47 -88.65
CA ARG A 2 26.87 -0.21 -87.19
C ARG A 2 25.44 0.00 -86.64
N ARG A 3 24.87 -1.04 -86.02
CA ARG A 3 24.77 -1.29 -84.55
C ARG A 3 23.85 -0.29 -83.81
N ARG A 4 22.81 -0.81 -83.15
CA ARG A 4 22.63 -0.86 -81.67
C ARG A 4 21.18 -1.26 -81.30
N LEU A 5 21.03 -2.37 -80.57
CA LEU A 5 19.89 -2.58 -79.64
C LEU A 5 20.09 -1.67 -78.42
N PRO A 6 19.02 -1.09 -77.87
CA PRO A 6 18.58 -1.44 -76.50
C PRO A 6 17.04 -1.26 -76.35
N ALA A 7 16.33 -1.55 -75.27
CA ALA A 7 16.57 -2.20 -73.98
C ALA A 7 15.18 -2.61 -73.45
N LEU A 8 15.14 -3.70 -72.68
CA LEU A 8 14.06 -4.01 -71.76
C LEU A 8 13.89 -2.90 -70.74
N GLY A 9 12.63 -2.61 -70.39
CA GLY A 9 12.26 -1.72 -69.30
C GLY A 9 10.83 -2.01 -68.84
N ALA A 10 10.55 -3.23 -68.36
CA ALA A 10 9.33 -3.51 -67.63
C ALA A 10 9.47 -2.91 -66.22
N LEU A 11 8.85 -1.75 -65.99
CA LEU A 11 8.68 -1.19 -64.65
C LEU A 11 7.64 -2.03 -63.90
N ALA A 12 8.11 -2.93 -63.04
CA ALA A 12 7.29 -3.57 -62.02
C ALA A 12 6.94 -2.53 -60.95
N ALA A 13 5.67 -2.14 -60.88
CA ALA A 13 5.14 -1.32 -59.79
C ALA A 13 5.00 -2.19 -58.54
N LEU A 14 5.97 -2.12 -57.62
CA LEU A 14 5.80 -2.65 -56.25
C LEU A 14 5.00 -1.63 -55.42
N ALA A 15 3.72 -1.91 -55.23
CA ALA A 15 2.90 -1.27 -54.21
C ALA A 15 3.32 -1.80 -52.84
N ALA A 16 4.18 -1.05 -52.12
CA ALA A 16 4.45 -1.31 -50.72
C ALA A 16 3.27 -0.79 -49.88
N LEU A 17 2.38 -1.68 -49.45
CA LEU A 17 1.42 -1.37 -48.39
C LEU A 17 2.20 -1.21 -47.07
N ALA A 18 2.46 0.03 -46.68
CA ALA A 18 2.96 0.34 -45.35
C ALA A 18 1.84 0.07 -44.33
N LEU A 19 1.88 -1.10 -43.69
CA LEU A 19 1.05 -1.40 -42.53
C LEU A 19 1.60 -0.59 -41.34
N THR A 20 1.19 0.67 -41.21
CA THR A 20 1.46 1.44 -39.99
C THR A 20 0.58 0.87 -38.88
N ALA A 21 1.11 -0.10 -38.14
CA ALA A 21 0.55 -0.48 -36.85
C ALA A 21 0.56 0.77 -35.97
N ALA A 22 -0.60 1.38 -35.79
CA ALA A 22 -0.80 2.48 -34.86
C ALA A 22 -0.61 1.92 -33.44
N LEU A 23 0.64 1.93 -32.98
CA LEU A 23 0.98 1.87 -31.56
C LEU A 23 0.37 3.13 -30.94
N SER A 24 -0.90 3.03 -30.55
CA SER A 24 -1.47 4.04 -29.65
C SER A 24 -0.66 3.94 -28.37
N PRO A 25 0.09 4.98 -27.96
CA PRO A 25 0.68 4.96 -26.64
C PRO A 25 -0.49 4.81 -25.67
N LEU A 26 -0.43 3.83 -24.76
CA LEU A 26 -1.28 3.90 -23.57
C LEU A 26 -1.01 5.27 -22.98
N ALA A 27 -1.95 6.20 -23.14
CA ALA A 27 -1.90 7.46 -22.46
C ALA A 27 -1.84 7.10 -20.98
N ALA A 28 -0.67 7.30 -20.36
CA ALA A 28 -0.55 7.24 -18.92
C ALA A 28 -1.63 8.18 -18.39
N GLN A 29 -2.72 7.61 -17.85
CA GLN A 29 -3.77 8.39 -17.25
C GLN A 29 -3.09 9.24 -16.19
N ARG A 30 -3.10 10.57 -16.37
CA ARG A 30 -2.63 11.48 -15.33
C ARG A 30 -3.42 11.12 -14.08
N ALA A 31 -2.70 10.70 -13.05
CA ALA A 31 -3.30 10.49 -11.74
C ALA A 31 -4.11 11.75 -11.38
N PRO A 32 -5.33 11.60 -10.83
CA PRO A 32 -6.11 12.74 -10.38
C PRO A 32 -5.25 13.59 -9.44
N ARG A 33 -5.37 14.92 -9.55
CA ARG A 33 -4.66 15.82 -8.65
C ARG A 33 -5.32 15.70 -7.28
N CYS A 34 -4.63 15.07 -6.32
CA CYS A 34 -5.02 15.12 -4.93
C CYS A 34 -4.78 16.55 -4.40
N SER A 35 -5.71 17.07 -3.63
CA SER A 35 -5.55 18.28 -2.81
C SER A 35 -5.69 17.89 -1.36
N THR A 36 -4.92 18.54 -0.49
CA THR A 36 -5.10 18.43 0.95
C THR A 36 -6.26 19.33 1.37
N GLU A 37 -7.18 18.82 2.18
CA GLU A 37 -8.31 19.60 2.74
C GLU A 37 -7.89 20.46 3.96
N GLY A 38 -6.63 20.34 4.41
CA GLY A 38 -6.10 21.06 5.58
C GLY A 38 -6.31 20.29 6.89
N GLU A 39 -6.18 20.99 8.03
CA GLU A 39 -6.47 20.44 9.35
C GLU A 39 -7.99 20.21 9.48
N VAL A 40 -8.40 18.95 9.61
CA VAL A 40 -9.82 18.57 9.77
C VAL A 40 -10.22 18.61 11.24
N ALA A 41 -9.39 18.03 12.12
CA ALA A 41 -9.66 17.90 13.55
C ALA A 41 -8.36 17.74 14.35
N ARG A 42 -8.44 18.00 15.66
CA ARG A 42 -7.40 17.62 16.63
C ARG A 42 -7.87 16.41 17.42
N LEU A 43 -7.06 15.38 17.43
CA LEU A 43 -7.34 14.15 18.17
C LEU A 43 -7.09 14.35 19.68
N PRO A 44 -7.81 13.61 20.54
CA PRO A 44 -7.58 13.67 21.99
C PRO A 44 -6.20 13.11 22.37
N HIS A 45 -5.68 13.46 23.54
CA HIS A 45 -4.38 13.01 24.05
C HIS A 45 -4.21 11.48 24.08
N ARG A 46 -5.29 10.69 24.22
CA ARG A 46 -5.20 9.22 24.14
C ARG A 46 -4.68 8.73 22.78
N LEU A 47 -4.72 9.58 21.76
CA LEU A 47 -4.31 9.32 20.38
C LEU A 47 -3.08 10.17 19.98
N GLU A 48 -2.22 10.50 20.95
CA GLU A 48 -1.07 11.40 20.74
C GLU A 48 0.01 10.86 19.80
N GLU A 49 0.13 9.53 19.67
CA GLU A 49 1.06 8.85 18.75
C GLU A 49 0.30 8.16 17.60
N THR A 50 -0.78 8.78 17.10
CA THR A 50 -1.54 8.25 15.97
C THR A 50 -0.67 8.14 14.71
N SER A 51 -0.60 6.96 14.08
CA SER A 51 0.23 6.75 12.86
C SER A 51 -0.58 6.46 11.60
N GLY A 52 -1.44 5.43 11.60
CA GLY A 52 -2.24 5.03 10.44
C GLY A 52 -3.70 5.50 10.47
N ALA A 53 -4.35 5.61 9.30
CA ALA A 53 -5.79 5.87 9.21
C ALA A 53 -6.44 5.17 7.99
N ALA A 54 -7.56 4.49 8.19
CA ALA A 54 -8.29 3.81 7.11
C ALA A 54 -9.81 3.97 7.25
N VAL A 55 -10.50 4.28 6.15
CA VAL A 55 -11.97 4.42 6.15
C VAL A 55 -12.62 3.05 6.31
N SER A 56 -13.58 2.97 7.23
CA SER A 56 -14.36 1.75 7.48
C SER A 56 -15.17 1.32 6.25
N ILE A 57 -15.20 0.01 5.97
CA ILE A 57 -16.09 -0.56 4.95
C ILE A 57 -17.48 -0.79 5.54
N ALA A 58 -17.56 -1.19 6.81
CA ALA A 58 -18.81 -1.43 7.52
C ALA A 58 -19.64 -0.14 7.72
N ASP A 59 -19.01 0.98 8.07
CA ASP A 59 -19.63 2.29 8.20
C ASP A 59 -18.70 3.41 7.66
N PRO A 60 -18.89 3.87 6.40
CA PRO A 60 -18.03 4.89 5.78
C PRO A 60 -18.01 6.27 6.46
N ARG A 61 -18.76 6.45 7.56
CA ARG A 61 -18.68 7.64 8.42
C ARG A 61 -17.59 7.52 9.49
N LEU A 62 -16.95 6.35 9.59
CA LEU A 62 -15.91 6.05 10.55
C LEU A 62 -14.55 5.84 9.87
N VAL A 63 -13.51 6.21 10.60
CA VAL A 63 -12.10 6.01 10.27
C VAL A 63 -11.45 5.24 11.40
N TRP A 64 -10.81 4.12 11.07
CA TRP A 64 -10.00 3.35 11.99
C TRP A 64 -8.60 3.94 12.10
N THR A 65 -8.05 3.95 13.31
CA THR A 65 -6.68 4.38 13.59
C THR A 65 -6.12 3.61 14.78
N HIS A 66 -4.83 3.80 15.06
CA HIS A 66 -4.12 3.26 16.22
C HIS A 66 -2.99 4.21 16.61
N ASN A 67 -2.50 4.06 17.85
CA ASN A 67 -1.22 4.62 18.24
C ASN A 67 -0.07 3.72 17.78
N ASP A 68 1.11 4.31 17.66
CA ASP A 68 2.38 3.63 17.43
C ASP A 68 3.01 3.12 18.75
N SER A 69 4.31 2.78 18.74
CA SER A 69 5.04 2.12 19.81
C SER A 69 4.87 2.75 21.20
N GLY A 70 4.99 1.88 22.21
CA GLY A 70 4.81 2.25 23.61
C GLY A 70 3.35 2.24 24.10
N HIS A 71 2.40 1.93 23.21
CA HIS A 71 0.97 1.89 23.52
C HIS A 71 0.38 0.46 23.52
N PRO A 72 -0.78 0.25 24.15
CA PRO A 72 -1.50 -1.02 24.04
C PRO A 72 -1.95 -1.32 22.60
N ALA A 73 -2.16 -2.60 22.31
CA ALA A 73 -2.72 -3.07 21.05
C ALA A 73 -4.21 -2.71 20.94
N GLU A 74 -4.50 -1.48 20.53
CA GLU A 74 -5.86 -0.93 20.45
C GLU A 74 -6.12 -0.26 19.10
N LEU A 75 -7.29 -0.54 18.55
CA LEU A 75 -7.85 0.18 17.41
C LEU A 75 -8.90 1.17 17.91
N PHE A 76 -8.95 2.34 17.27
CA PHE A 76 -9.91 3.39 17.58
C PHE A 76 -10.75 3.70 16.35
N ALA A 77 -12.06 3.76 16.52
CA ALA A 77 -12.96 4.29 15.50
C ALA A 77 -13.20 5.78 15.78
N LEU A 78 -12.93 6.60 14.78
CA LEU A 78 -13.17 8.03 14.78
C LEU A 78 -14.30 8.37 13.83
N THR A 79 -15.14 9.34 14.18
CA THR A 79 -15.95 10.03 13.18
C THR A 79 -15.08 10.90 12.27
N LEU A 80 -15.61 11.31 11.11
CA LEU A 80 -14.89 12.14 10.14
C LEU A 80 -14.42 13.51 10.69
N ASP A 81 -14.98 13.98 11.80
CA ASP A 81 -14.57 15.17 12.53
C ASP A 81 -13.63 14.88 13.72
N GLY A 82 -13.06 13.68 13.80
CA GLY A 82 -11.99 13.31 14.73
C GLY A 82 -12.45 12.95 16.15
N ARG A 83 -13.75 12.80 16.41
CA ARG A 83 -14.25 12.35 17.70
C ARG A 83 -14.15 10.82 17.80
N VAL A 84 -13.67 10.33 18.93
CA VAL A 84 -13.65 8.89 19.23
C VAL A 84 -15.08 8.38 19.40
N GLU A 85 -15.47 7.43 18.57
CA GLU A 85 -16.77 6.73 18.62
C GLU A 85 -16.67 5.45 19.47
N GLY A 86 -15.53 4.76 19.41
CA GLY A 86 -15.28 3.52 20.12
C GLY A 86 -13.83 3.07 20.00
N HIS A 87 -13.48 2.00 20.71
CA HIS A 87 -12.17 1.36 20.61
C HIS A 87 -12.29 -0.14 20.83
N VAL A 88 -11.34 -0.89 20.28
CA VAL A 88 -11.28 -2.34 20.33
C VAL A 88 -9.87 -2.75 20.73
N GLU A 89 -9.76 -3.54 21.80
CA GLU A 89 -8.50 -4.16 22.21
C GLU A 89 -8.22 -5.39 21.36
N LEU A 90 -6.95 -5.64 21.02
CA LEU A 90 -6.52 -6.80 20.24
C LEU A 90 -5.66 -7.73 21.10
N ASP A 91 -5.82 -9.03 20.92
CA ASP A 91 -5.00 -10.05 21.55
C ASP A 91 -3.67 -10.32 20.80
N ALA A 92 -2.99 -9.26 20.38
CA ALA A 92 -1.81 -9.34 19.53
C ALA A 92 -0.64 -8.48 20.04
N PRO A 93 0.60 -8.77 19.58
CA PRO A 93 1.72 -7.89 19.84
C PRO A 93 1.52 -6.51 19.20
N ALA A 94 1.88 -5.46 19.95
CA ALA A 94 2.03 -4.10 19.46
C ALA A 94 3.47 -3.65 19.72
N LEU A 95 4.39 -4.09 18.87
CA LEU A 95 5.81 -3.73 19.01
C LEU A 95 6.10 -2.34 18.43
N ASP A 96 5.72 -2.12 17.17
CA ASP A 96 5.90 -0.85 16.44
C ASP A 96 4.88 -0.80 15.29
N TRP A 97 3.67 -0.32 15.59
CA TRP A 97 2.54 -0.31 14.65
C TRP A 97 2.53 0.98 13.85
N GLU A 98 2.70 0.87 12.55
CA GLU A 98 2.96 2.04 11.69
C GLU A 98 1.78 2.44 10.82
N ASP A 99 1.06 1.47 10.26
CA ASP A 99 -0.04 1.78 9.33
C ASP A 99 -1.18 0.76 9.40
N ILE A 100 -2.34 1.18 8.91
CA ILE A 100 -3.60 0.43 8.94
C ILE A 100 -4.31 0.51 7.59
N ALA A 101 -4.89 -0.60 7.15
CA ALA A 101 -5.72 -0.65 5.96
C ALA A 101 -7.04 -1.39 6.24
N VAL A 102 -8.11 -0.99 5.56
CA VAL A 102 -9.39 -1.71 5.58
C VAL A 102 -9.66 -2.23 4.18
N ALA A 103 -9.82 -3.56 4.04
CA ALA A 103 -10.06 -4.17 2.74
C ALA A 103 -10.92 -5.43 2.84
N ARG A 104 -11.38 -5.92 1.69
CA ARG A 104 -12.13 -7.18 1.64
C ARG A 104 -11.20 -8.39 1.78
N CYS A 105 -11.60 -9.32 2.63
CA CYS A 105 -10.94 -10.59 2.91
C CYS A 105 -11.96 -11.74 2.80
N THR A 106 -11.55 -12.97 3.13
CA THR A 106 -12.46 -14.14 3.17
C THR A 106 -13.57 -14.02 4.22
N ALA A 107 -13.42 -13.18 5.24
CA ALA A 107 -14.40 -12.92 6.29
C ALA A 107 -15.34 -11.72 5.99
N GLY A 108 -15.26 -11.11 4.81
CA GLY A 108 -16.01 -9.89 4.49
C GLY A 108 -15.10 -8.67 4.50
N ALA A 109 -15.37 -7.69 5.37
CA ALA A 109 -14.46 -6.58 5.62
C ALA A 109 -13.45 -6.99 6.70
N CYS A 110 -12.18 -6.67 6.49
CA CYS A 110 -11.10 -6.90 7.44
C CYS A 110 -10.27 -5.63 7.60
N ILE A 111 -9.72 -5.50 8.80
CA ILE A 111 -8.65 -4.56 9.12
C ILE A 111 -7.30 -5.29 9.02
N TYR A 112 -6.29 -4.58 8.54
CA TYR A 112 -4.91 -5.02 8.51
C TYR A 112 -4.06 -3.97 9.21
N VAL A 113 -3.14 -4.41 10.07
CA VAL A 113 -2.22 -3.53 10.79
C VAL A 113 -0.78 -3.94 10.50
N ALA A 114 0.07 -2.97 10.27
CA ALA A 114 1.49 -3.16 10.01
C ALA A 114 2.31 -2.97 11.31
N ASP A 115 2.64 -4.08 11.98
CA ASP A 115 3.66 -4.08 13.04
C ASP A 115 5.04 -4.18 12.39
N THR A 116 5.48 -3.07 11.80
CA THR A 116 6.60 -3.03 10.86
C THR A 116 7.60 -1.89 11.07
N GLY A 117 7.41 -1.03 12.06
CA GLY A 117 8.36 0.03 12.42
C GLY A 117 9.71 -0.55 12.80
N ASP A 118 10.79 0.08 12.32
CA ASP A 118 12.16 -0.37 12.59
C ASP A 118 13.18 0.74 12.26
N ASN A 119 13.09 1.90 12.92
CA ASN A 119 13.89 3.10 12.59
C ASN A 119 15.40 2.86 12.54
N ILE A 120 15.90 1.87 13.29
CA ILE A 120 17.32 1.50 13.35
C ILE A 120 17.67 0.24 12.53
N GLU A 121 16.69 -0.33 11.82
CA GLU A 121 16.83 -1.44 10.87
C GLU A 121 17.49 -2.69 11.50
N VAL A 122 16.94 -3.19 12.61
CA VAL A 122 17.44 -4.36 13.35
C VAL A 122 16.45 -5.53 13.42
N ARG A 123 15.16 -5.32 13.12
CA ARG A 123 14.12 -6.35 13.17
C ARG A 123 14.26 -7.27 11.96
N THR A 124 14.82 -8.46 12.19
CA THR A 124 14.97 -9.50 11.15
C THR A 124 13.65 -10.12 10.68
N SER A 125 12.54 -9.84 11.37
CA SER A 125 11.18 -10.17 10.98
C SER A 125 10.24 -9.12 11.55
N VAL A 126 9.24 -8.74 10.76
CA VAL A 126 8.12 -7.87 11.13
C VAL A 126 6.81 -8.64 10.89
N SER A 127 5.65 -8.05 11.19
CA SER A 127 4.37 -8.77 11.03
C SER A 127 3.28 -7.90 10.42
N ILE A 128 2.40 -8.54 9.66
CA ILE A 128 1.09 -8.00 9.30
C ILE A 128 0.07 -8.68 10.19
N LEU A 129 -0.86 -7.93 10.76
CA LEU A 129 -2.01 -8.45 11.50
C LEU A 129 -3.24 -8.38 10.60
N ARG A 130 -4.20 -9.31 10.77
CA ARG A 130 -5.53 -9.27 10.13
C ARG A 130 -6.60 -9.67 11.12
N LEU A 131 -7.69 -8.93 11.14
CA LEU A 131 -8.92 -9.27 11.85
C LEU A 131 -10.14 -8.89 11.03
N PRO A 132 -11.29 -9.57 11.17
CA PRO A 132 -12.56 -9.04 10.69
C PRO A 132 -12.76 -7.63 11.23
N GLU A 133 -13.31 -6.73 10.41
CA GLU A 133 -13.64 -5.38 10.85
C GLU A 133 -14.64 -5.46 12.02
N PRO A 134 -14.27 -5.03 13.24
CA PRO A 134 -15.09 -5.20 14.43
C PRO A 134 -16.18 -4.13 14.52
N ASP A 135 -17.19 -4.37 15.35
CA ASP A 135 -18.09 -3.30 15.80
C ASP A 135 -17.33 -2.45 16.84
N PRO A 136 -17.15 -1.13 16.62
CA PRO A 136 -16.42 -0.26 17.55
C PRO A 136 -17.05 -0.14 18.94
N HIS A 137 -18.32 -0.56 19.10
CA HIS A 137 -19.04 -0.54 20.37
C HIS A 137 -18.99 -1.88 21.10
N GLU A 138 -18.38 -2.92 20.49
CA GLU A 138 -18.19 -4.19 21.15
C GLU A 138 -17.04 -4.11 22.17
N HIS A 139 -17.29 -4.58 23.39
CA HIS A 139 -16.32 -4.53 24.49
C HIS A 139 -15.54 -5.84 24.67
N THR A 140 -15.45 -6.65 23.62
CA THR A 140 -14.68 -7.88 23.61
C THR A 140 -13.32 -7.64 22.98
N THR A 141 -12.29 -8.29 23.52
CA THR A 141 -10.97 -8.30 22.88
C THR A 141 -11.07 -9.05 21.57
N ALA A 142 -10.72 -8.38 20.46
CA ALA A 142 -10.78 -8.97 19.13
C ALA A 142 -9.55 -9.86 18.88
N HIS A 143 -9.80 -11.00 18.23
CA HIS A 143 -8.72 -11.90 17.83
C HIS A 143 -8.07 -11.45 16.53
N ALA A 144 -6.76 -11.19 16.55
CA ALA A 144 -6.00 -10.86 15.34
C ALA A 144 -5.07 -11.99 14.93
N GLN A 145 -5.14 -12.35 13.65
CA GLN A 145 -4.21 -13.31 13.05
C GLN A 145 -2.91 -12.59 12.70
N VAL A 146 -1.78 -13.20 13.03
CA VAL A 146 -0.45 -12.65 12.80
C VAL A 146 0.23 -13.37 11.64
N PHE A 147 0.77 -12.60 10.69
CA PHE A 147 1.48 -13.08 9.51
C PHE A 147 2.92 -12.53 9.52
N PRO A 148 3.89 -13.31 10.02
CA PRO A 148 5.27 -12.85 10.09
C PRO A 148 5.89 -12.76 8.68
N VAL A 149 6.65 -11.69 8.43
CA VAL A 149 7.31 -11.47 7.15
C VAL A 149 8.78 -11.05 7.34
N ARG A 150 9.59 -11.40 6.35
CA ARG A 150 10.95 -10.89 6.16
C ARG A 150 11.04 -10.09 4.88
N LEU A 151 11.82 -9.03 4.90
CA LEU A 151 12.17 -8.32 3.68
C LEU A 151 13.34 -9.06 2.97
N PRO A 152 13.35 -9.09 1.62
CA PRO A 152 14.34 -9.82 0.85
C PRO A 152 15.75 -9.23 0.96
N ASP A 153 15.86 -7.96 1.33
CA ASP A 153 17.07 -7.14 1.34
C ASP A 153 17.54 -6.80 2.77
N GLY A 154 17.01 -7.50 3.78
CA GLY A 154 17.31 -7.31 5.19
C GLY A 154 16.34 -6.34 5.88
N PRO A 155 16.54 -6.03 7.18
CA PRO A 155 15.67 -5.14 7.92
C PRO A 155 15.50 -3.76 7.26
N ARG A 156 14.28 -3.22 7.26
CA ARG A 156 13.94 -1.86 6.83
C ARG A 156 12.86 -1.30 7.73
N ASP A 157 12.92 0.01 7.91
CA ASP A 157 11.83 0.81 8.47
C ASP A 157 10.66 0.86 7.45
N VAL A 158 9.56 0.19 7.76
CA VAL A 158 8.38 0.07 6.89
C VAL A 158 7.20 0.74 7.54
N GLU A 159 6.66 1.75 6.86
CA GLU A 159 5.67 2.66 7.46
C GLU A 159 4.46 2.93 6.57
N ALA A 160 4.15 1.99 5.70
CA ALA A 160 3.00 2.09 4.83
C ALA A 160 2.50 0.71 4.43
N LEU A 161 1.18 0.54 4.46
CA LEU A 161 0.46 -0.69 4.17
C LEU A 161 -0.74 -0.39 3.28
N PHE A 162 -0.88 -1.13 2.18
CA PHE A 162 -2.13 -1.08 1.42
C PHE A 162 -2.53 -2.48 0.92
N VAL A 163 -3.83 -2.68 0.75
CA VAL A 163 -4.39 -3.97 0.35
C VAL A 163 -5.27 -3.79 -0.90
N LEU A 164 -4.87 -4.44 -1.99
CA LEU A 164 -5.62 -4.42 -3.26
C LEU A 164 -6.64 -5.57 -3.33
N PRO A 165 -7.63 -5.51 -4.25
CA PRO A 165 -8.62 -6.57 -4.43
C PRO A 165 -8.01 -7.95 -4.57
N GLY A 166 -8.69 -8.93 -3.96
CA GLY A 166 -8.19 -10.30 -3.82
C GLY A 166 -7.19 -10.48 -2.68
N GLU A 167 -7.23 -9.62 -1.65
CA GLU A 167 -6.35 -9.66 -0.47
C GLU A 167 -4.85 -9.60 -0.84
N ARG A 168 -4.51 -8.75 -1.81
CA ARG A 168 -3.12 -8.57 -2.24
C ARG A 168 -2.47 -7.48 -1.39
N VAL A 169 -1.66 -7.90 -0.41
CA VAL A 169 -1.02 -7.02 0.57
C VAL A 169 0.31 -6.48 0.06
N TYR A 170 0.52 -5.18 0.24
CA TYR A 170 1.75 -4.46 -0.09
C TYR A 170 2.23 -3.63 1.09
N LEU A 171 3.54 -3.49 1.18
CA LEU A 171 4.21 -2.67 2.19
C LEU A 171 5.15 -1.69 1.49
N VAL A 172 5.38 -0.52 2.07
CA VAL A 172 6.34 0.46 1.52
C VAL A 172 7.30 0.91 2.61
N SER A 173 8.60 0.83 2.33
CA SER A 173 9.62 1.34 3.26
C SER A 173 9.61 2.86 3.34
N LYS A 174 9.89 3.41 4.52
CA LYS A 174 9.97 4.85 4.80
C LYS A 174 10.93 5.59 3.88
N GLY A 175 11.97 4.88 3.43
CA GLY A 175 13.04 5.41 2.59
C GLY A 175 14.06 6.23 3.38
N ARG A 176 14.21 6.00 4.69
CA ARG A 176 15.11 6.77 5.57
C ARG A 176 16.60 6.52 5.27
N SER A 177 17.00 5.26 5.21
CA SER A 177 18.40 4.83 5.03
C SER A 177 18.67 4.25 3.64
N HIS A 178 17.59 3.91 2.94
CA HIS A 178 17.56 3.21 1.66
C HIS A 178 16.56 3.92 0.72
N PRO A 179 16.52 3.60 -0.59
CA PRO A 179 15.36 3.95 -1.40
C PRO A 179 14.04 3.57 -0.72
N ALA A 180 13.00 4.39 -0.91
CA ALA A 180 11.64 3.94 -0.59
C ALA A 180 11.27 2.85 -1.58
N THR A 181 10.81 1.71 -1.08
CA THR A 181 10.67 0.48 -1.85
C THR A 181 9.32 -0.14 -1.56
N VAL A 182 8.61 -0.54 -2.63
CA VAL A 182 7.36 -1.28 -2.54
C VAL A 182 7.67 -2.76 -2.51
N TYR A 183 7.12 -3.44 -1.50
CA TYR A 183 7.16 -4.88 -1.34
C TYR A 183 5.74 -5.46 -1.44
N ARG A 184 5.65 -6.73 -1.83
CA ARG A 184 4.39 -7.46 -1.93
C ARG A 184 4.45 -8.79 -1.19
N TYR A 185 3.40 -9.11 -0.44
CA TYR A 185 3.24 -10.43 0.17
C TYR A 185 3.07 -11.52 -0.92
N PRO A 186 3.77 -12.67 -0.83
CA PRO A 186 3.64 -13.73 -1.81
C PRO A 186 2.40 -14.60 -1.59
N GLY A 187 1.43 -14.50 -2.51
CA GLY A 187 0.24 -15.36 -2.52
C GLY A 187 -0.73 -15.04 -1.40
N GLN A 188 -1.42 -16.06 -0.88
CA GLN A 188 -2.36 -15.91 0.23
C GLN A 188 -1.62 -15.80 1.58
N LEU A 189 -2.17 -14.96 2.47
CA LEU A 189 -1.70 -14.83 3.85
C LEU A 189 -1.74 -16.18 4.58
N ARG A 190 -0.65 -16.49 5.27
CA ARG A 190 -0.45 -17.77 5.97
C ARG A 190 0.43 -17.58 7.21
N PRO A 191 0.24 -18.36 8.28
CA PRO A 191 0.83 -18.08 9.59
C PRO A 191 2.34 -18.39 9.69
N ASP A 192 2.93 -19.08 8.72
CA ASP A 192 4.39 -19.26 8.62
C ASP A 192 5.09 -17.98 8.16
N THR A 193 6.35 -17.82 8.56
CA THR A 193 7.16 -16.68 8.11
C THR A 193 7.44 -16.75 6.62
N VAL A 194 7.13 -15.68 5.88
CA VAL A 194 7.38 -15.58 4.44
C VAL A 194 8.37 -14.46 4.10
N THR A 195 9.10 -14.59 3.00
CA THR A 195 9.90 -13.49 2.45
C THR A 195 9.06 -12.69 1.45
N LEU A 196 8.99 -11.38 1.61
CA LEU A 196 8.31 -10.48 0.69
C LEU A 196 9.01 -10.42 -0.67
N ILE A 197 8.26 -10.03 -1.69
CA ILE A 197 8.78 -9.79 -3.05
C ILE A 197 8.98 -8.28 -3.22
N GLU A 198 10.21 -7.85 -3.47
CA GLU A 198 10.48 -6.48 -3.92
C GLU A 198 9.80 -6.24 -5.28
N VAL A 199 9.07 -5.14 -5.40
CA VAL A 199 8.32 -4.77 -6.61
C VAL A 199 9.00 -3.64 -7.35
N GLN A 200 9.29 -2.54 -6.66
CA GLN A 200 9.82 -1.33 -7.27
C GLN A 200 10.38 -0.36 -6.23
N ASN A 201 11.46 0.35 -6.59
CA ASN A 201 11.91 1.54 -5.87
C ASN A 201 11.14 2.78 -6.33
N LEU A 202 10.58 3.52 -5.36
CA LEU A 202 9.91 4.81 -5.55
C LEU A 202 10.88 5.99 -5.57
N SER A 203 12.09 5.81 -5.06
CA SER A 203 13.16 6.80 -5.07
C SER A 203 14.47 6.20 -5.58
N GLN A 204 15.42 7.06 -5.98
CA GLN A 204 16.76 6.61 -6.41
C GLN A 204 17.73 6.38 -5.24
N GLY A 205 17.32 6.78 -4.03
CA GLY A 205 18.12 6.78 -2.82
C GLY A 205 17.30 7.24 -1.63
N PRO A 206 17.93 7.44 -0.47
CA PRO A 206 17.23 7.87 0.74
C PRO A 206 16.47 9.18 0.56
N LEU A 207 15.35 9.29 1.26
CA LEU A 207 14.46 10.45 1.29
C LEU A 207 14.71 11.24 2.57
N ALA A 208 14.70 12.57 2.45
CA ALA A 208 14.74 13.48 3.58
C ALA A 208 13.33 13.93 3.96
N PRO A 209 13.04 14.22 5.24
CA PRO A 209 11.80 14.87 5.64
C PRO A 209 11.51 16.14 4.81
N PRO A 210 10.25 16.43 4.44
CA PRO A 210 9.03 15.67 4.74
C PRO A 210 8.66 14.66 3.61
N ARG A 211 9.62 14.25 2.77
CA ARG A 211 9.33 13.40 1.59
C ARG A 211 9.36 11.91 1.85
N MET A 212 9.63 11.49 3.09
CA MET A 212 9.63 10.07 3.46
C MET A 212 8.19 9.54 3.42
N VAL A 213 8.05 8.24 3.16
CA VAL A 213 6.76 7.56 3.19
C VAL A 213 6.34 7.36 4.65
N THR A 214 5.08 7.66 4.98
CA THR A 214 4.52 7.52 6.34
C THR A 214 3.09 6.98 6.32
N GLY A 215 2.66 6.39 5.21
CA GLY A 215 1.34 5.81 5.08
C GLY A 215 1.01 5.51 3.62
N ALA A 216 0.10 4.57 3.40
CA ALA A 216 -0.49 4.34 2.10
C ALA A 216 -1.93 3.84 2.22
N ASP A 217 -2.75 4.05 1.21
CA ASP A 217 -4.06 3.41 1.15
C ASP A 217 -4.47 3.17 -0.31
N ALA A 218 -5.35 2.20 -0.52
CA ALA A 218 -5.88 1.83 -1.82
C ALA A 218 -7.39 2.04 -1.89
N SER A 219 -7.87 2.55 -3.03
CA SER A 219 -9.30 2.54 -3.33
C SER A 219 -9.84 1.10 -3.34
N LEU A 220 -11.08 0.87 -2.91
CA LEU A 220 -11.69 -0.46 -2.81
C LEU A 220 -11.70 -1.26 -4.13
N ASP A 221 -11.72 -0.60 -5.28
CA ASP A 221 -11.64 -1.25 -6.60
C ASP A 221 -10.19 -1.51 -7.08
N GLY A 222 -9.21 -1.10 -6.29
CA GLY A 222 -7.78 -1.20 -6.57
C GLY A 222 -7.28 -0.34 -7.72
N SER A 223 -8.08 0.61 -8.21
CA SER A 223 -7.71 1.47 -9.34
C SER A 223 -6.73 2.57 -8.96
N ARG A 224 -6.61 2.89 -7.67
CA ARG A 224 -5.74 3.94 -7.13
C ARG A 224 -5.07 3.46 -5.84
N VAL A 225 -3.83 3.91 -5.68
CA VAL A 225 -3.07 3.84 -4.44
C VAL A 225 -2.51 5.22 -4.18
N LEU A 226 -2.65 5.71 -2.96
CA LEU A 226 -1.96 6.90 -2.46
C LEU A 226 -0.83 6.44 -1.55
N VAL A 227 0.35 7.04 -1.74
CA VAL A 227 1.58 6.85 -0.94
C VAL A 227 2.20 8.22 -0.74
#